data_AF-A0A9X8VF61-F1
#
_entry.id   AF-A0A9X8VF61-F1
#
_cell.length_a   1.000
_cell.length_b   1.000
_cell.length_c   1.000
_cell.angle_alpha   90.00
_cell.angle_beta   90.00
_cell.angle_gamma   90.00
#
_symmetry.space_group_name_H-M   'P 1'
#
loop_
_entity.id
_entity.type
_entity.pdbx_description
1 polymer ?
#
loop_
_entity_poly.entity_id
_entity_poly.type
_entity_poly.pdbx_seq_one_letter_code
_entity_poly.pdbx_strand_id
1 'polypeptide(L)' 'GRDITERKRYQDALENASREKTTFISTISHELRTPLNGIVGLSRILLDTELNDEQLKYLKTIHVSAITLGNIFND' A
#
# COMPACT_ATOMS: atom_id res chain seq x y z
N GLY A 1 -8.43 13.11 -41.48
CA GLY A 1 -9.41 13.93 -40.74
C GLY A 1 -10.06 13.14 -39.62
N ARG A 2 -11.08 12.33 -39.93
CA ARG A 2 -11.86 11.54 -38.95
C ARG A 2 -11.05 10.50 -38.16
N ASP A 3 -10.14 9.79 -38.83
CA ASP A 3 -9.26 8.77 -38.23
C ASP A 3 -8.35 9.34 -37.13
N ILE A 4 -7.77 10.52 -37.40
CA ILE A 4 -6.90 11.23 -36.44
C ILE A 4 -7.69 11.67 -35.20
N THR A 5 -8.95 12.11 -35.36
CA THR A 5 -9.81 12.50 -34.23
C THR A 5 -10.23 11.31 -33.39
N GLU A 6 -10.45 10.14 -34.00
CA GLU A 6 -10.82 8.91 -33.29
C GLU A 6 -9.62 8.33 -32.53
N ARG A 7 -8.45 8.23 -33.18
CA ARG A 7 -7.19 7.85 -32.53
C ARG A 7 -6.85 8.75 -31.35
N LYS A 8 -7.01 10.07 -31.51
CA LYS A 8 -6.75 11.03 -30.43
C LYS A 8 -7.71 10.83 -29.26
N ARG A 9 -9.00 10.61 -29.50
CA ARG A 9 -9.98 10.30 -28.44
C ARG A 9 -9.66 9.00 -27.71
N TYR A 10 -9.21 7.96 -28.41
CA TYR A 10 -8.76 6.72 -27.77
C TYR A 10 -7.51 6.93 -26.92
N GLN A 11 -6.54 7.73 -27.40
CA GLN A 11 -5.34 8.08 -26.63
C GLN A 11 -5.69 8.88 -25.37
N ASP A 12 -6.54 9.90 -25.50
CA ASP A 12 -6.98 10.73 -24.37
C ASP A 12 -7.73 9.88 -23.32
N ALA A 13 -8.57 8.94 -23.75
CA ALA A 13 -9.26 8.00 -22.85
C ALA A 13 -8.29 7.06 -22.13
N LEU A 14 -7.27 6.55 -22.82
CA LEU A 14 -6.25 5.69 -22.23
C LEU A 14 -5.39 6.44 -21.21
N GLU A 15 -4.99 7.68 -21.52
CA GLU A 15 -4.26 8.55 -20.59
C GLU A 15 -5.08 8.86 -19.34
N ASN A 16 -6.36 9.19 -19.51
CA ASN A 16 -7.24 9.45 -18.37
C ASN A 16 -7.39 8.20 -17.49
N ALA A 17 -7.66 7.03 -18.07
CA ALA A 17 -7.73 5.79 -17.32
C ALA A 17 -6.41 5.46 -16.58
N SER A 18 -5.27 5.72 -17.22
CA SER A 18 -3.96 5.53 -16.58
C SER A 18 -3.76 6.50 -15.42
N ARG A 19 -4.13 7.78 -15.57
CA ARG A 19 -4.04 8.79 -14.50
C ARG A 19 -4.95 8.45 -13.33
N GLU A 20 -6.18 8.02 -13.60
CA GLU A 20 -7.12 7.57 -12.57
C GLU A 20 -6.56 6.37 -11.80
N LYS A 21 -5.99 5.38 -12.50
CA LYS A 21 -5.33 4.24 -11.86
C LYS A 21 -4.18 4.67 -10.98
N THR A 22 -3.27 5.53 -11.47
CA THR A 22 -2.13 6.01 -10.68
C THR A 22 -2.59 6.80 -9.45
N THR A 23 -3.60 7.66 -9.62
CA THR A 23 -4.18 8.44 -8.53
C THR A 23 -4.80 7.53 -7.48
N PHE A 24 -5.57 6.52 -7.91
CA PHE A 24 -6.17 5.54 -7.01
C PHE A 24 -5.11 4.81 -6.19
N ILE A 25 -4.07 4.26 -6.83
CA ILE A 25 -2.99 3.54 -6.13
C ILE A 25 -2.28 4.48 -5.15
N SER A 26 -1.94 5.70 -5.56
CA SER A 26 -1.29 6.68 -4.69
C SER A 26 -2.14 6.97 -3.44
N THR A 27 -3.44 7.25 -3.63
CA THR A 27 -4.37 7.51 -2.52
C THR A 27 -4.41 6.35 -1.54
N ILE A 28 -4.59 5.12 -2.03
CA ILE A 28 -4.62 3.94 -1.17
C ILE A 28 -3.30 3.74 -0.43
N SER A 29 -2.16 3.92 -1.09
CA SER A 29 -0.84 3.85 -0.43
C SER A 29 -0.71 4.87 0.70
N HIS A 30 -1.17 6.11 0.50
CA HIS A 30 -1.18 7.13 1.54
C HIS A 30 -2.10 6.77 2.71
N GLU A 31 -3.29 6.25 2.44
CA GLU A 31 -4.27 5.87 3.46
C GLU A 31 -3.81 4.64 4.27
N LEU A 32 -3.12 3.69 3.64
CA LEU A 32 -2.61 2.49 4.31
C LEU A 32 -1.33 2.73 5.12
N ARG A 33 -0.53 3.76 4.78
CA ARG A 33 0.72 4.07 5.49
C ARG A 33 0.49 4.32 6.98
N THR A 34 -0.53 5.10 7.32
CA THR A 34 -0.84 5.47 8.71
C THR A 34 -1.18 4.25 9.59
N PRO A 35 -2.17 3.40 9.24
CA PRO A 35 -2.47 2.22 10.04
C PRO A 35 -1.31 1.20 10.07
N LEU A 36 -0.56 1.03 8.97
CA LEU A 36 0.60 0.14 8.94
C LEU A 36 1.71 0.60 9.88
N ASN A 37 2.04 1.89 9.87
CA ASN A 37 3.02 2.46 10.80
C ASN A 37 2.55 2.29 12.26
N GLY A 38 1.25 2.40 12.52
CA GLY A 38 0.65 2.08 13.81
C GLY A 38 0.89 0.62 14.22
N ILE A 39 0.61 -0.35 13.33
CA ILE A 39 0.83 -1.77 13.60
C ILE A 39 2.32 -2.08 13.82
N VAL A 40 3.22 -1.52 13.00
CA VAL A 40 4.68 -1.68 13.14
C VAL A 40 5.16 -1.10 14.48
N GLY A 41 4.70 0.10 14.84
CA GLY A 41 5.05 0.75 16.09
C GLY A 41 4.56 -0.01 17.32
N LEU A 42 3.27 -0.39 17.34
CA LEU A 42 2.66 -1.13 18.44
C LEU A 42 3.28 -2.53 18.60
N SER A 43 3.49 -3.24 17.49
CA SER A 43 4.15 -4.55 17.53
C SER A 43 5.57 -4.45 18.09
N ARG A 44 6.32 -3.39 17.75
CA ARG A 44 7.65 -3.14 18.32
C ARG A 44 7.59 -2.88 19.84
N ILE A 45 6.67 -2.03 20.30
CA ILE A 45 6.48 -1.77 21.74
C ILE A 45 6.14 -3.06 22.49
N LEU A 46 5.24 -3.89 21.94
CA LEU A 46 4.85 -5.15 22.57
C LEU A 46 5.98 -6.19 22.58
N LEU A 47 6.84 -6.21 21.55
CA LEU A 47 8.02 -7.08 21.50
C LEU A 47 9.05 -6.78 22.61
N ASP A 48 9.00 -5.58 23.21
CA ASP A 48 9.86 -5.19 24.32
C ASP A 48 9.26 -5.55 25.71
N THR A 49 8.10 -6.23 25.74
CA THR A 49 7.42 -6.66 26.98
C THR A 49 7.68 -8.13 27.33
N GLU A 50 7.27 -8.58 28.52
CA GLU A 50 7.28 -10.00 28.86
C GLU A 50 6.22 -10.75 28.04
N LEU A 51 6.67 -11.69 27.21
CA LEU A 51 5.83 -12.48 26.31
C LEU A 51 6.12 -13.96 26.51
N ASN A 52 5.08 -14.79 26.38
CA ASN A 52 5.27 -16.22 26.20
C ASN A 52 5.69 -16.55 24.75
N ASP A 53 6.14 -17.79 24.52
CA ASP A 53 6.67 -18.24 23.22
C ASP A 53 5.65 -18.06 22.07
N GLU A 54 4.37 -18.28 22.35
CA GLU A 54 3.30 -18.18 21.35
C GLU A 54 3.04 -16.72 20.97
N GLN A 55 2.94 -15.84 21.96
CA GLN A 55 2.79 -14.40 21.76
C GLN A 55 3.98 -13.80 21.00
N LEU A 56 5.21 -14.21 21.34
CA LEU A 56 6.42 -13.79 20.63
C LEU A 56 6.37 -14.19 19.15
N LYS A 57 5.95 -15.43 18.85
CA LYS A 57 5.80 -15.91 17.48
C LYS A 57 4.74 -15.11 16.70
N TYR A 58 3.59 -14.84 17.31
CA TYR A 58 2.54 -14.04 16.69
C TYR A 58 2.97 -12.60 16.44
N LEU A 59 3.59 -11.93 17.42
CA LEU A 59 4.04 -10.55 17.27
C LEU A 59 5.13 -10.39 16.22
N LYS A 60 6.09 -11.33 16.14
CA LYS A 60 7.08 -11.36 15.05
C LYS A 60 6.41 -11.49 13.68
N THR A 61 5.41 -12.35 13.58
CA THR A 61 4.66 -12.56 12.32
C THR A 61 3.90 -11.30 11.92
N ILE A 62 3.21 -10.65 12.87
CA ILE A 62 2.49 -9.39 12.65
C ILE A 62 3.45 -8.29 12.20
N HIS A 63 4.58 -8.13 12.90
CA HIS A 63 5.58 -7.10 12.60
C HIS A 63 6.15 -7.24 11.19
N VAL A 64 6.60 -8.45 10.81
CA VAL A 64 7.14 -8.73 9.48
C VAL A 64 6.07 -8.54 8.39
N SER A 65 4.84 -8.97 8.65
CA SER A 65 3.74 -8.81 7.69
C SER A 65 3.40 -7.34 7.45
N ALA A 66 3.38 -6.53 8.51
CA ALA A 66 3.10 -5.10 8.40
C ALA A 66 4.19 -4.35 7.64
N ILE A 67 5.48 -4.68 7.87
CA ILE A 67 6.60 -4.11 7.10
C ILE A 67 6.51 -4.52 5.63
N THR A 68 6.28 -5.81 5.37
CA THR A 68 6.18 -6.34 4.00
C THR A 68 5.05 -5.66 3.23
N LEU A 69 3.88 -5.52 3.87
CA LEU A 69 2.74 -4.84 3.27
C LEU A 69 3.03 -3.36 3.02
N GLY A 70 3.72 -2.69 3.94
CA GLY A 70 4.16 -1.31 3.76
C GLY A 70 5.07 -1.12 2.55
N ASN A 71 6.00 -2.06 2.33
CA ASN A 71 6.91 -2.01 1.18
C ASN A 71 6.17 -2.21 -0.15
N ILE A 72 5.18 -3.11 -0.21
CA ILE A 72 4.37 -3.35 -1.41
C ILE A 72 3.64 -2.08 -1.89
N PHE A 73 3.23 -1.21 -0.96
CA PHE A 73 2.49 0.01 -1.29
C PHE A 73 3.37 1.26 -1.42
N ASN A 74 4.66 1.19 -1.06
CA ASN A 74 5.58 2.33 -1.14
C ASN A 74 6.37 2.39 -2.47
N ASP A 75 6.36 1.32 -3.27
CA ASP A 75 6.87 1.25 -4.65
C ASP A 75 5.75 1.44 -5.68
#